data_AF-A0A538K8M5-F1
#
_entry.id   AF-A0A538K8M5-F1
#
_cell.length_a   1.000
_cell.length_b   1.000
_cell.length_c   1.000
_cell.angle_alpha   90.00
_cell.angle_beta   90.00
_cell.angle_gamma   90.00
#
_symmetry.space_group_name_H-M   'P 1'
#
loop_
_entity.id
_entity.type
_entity.pdbx_description
1 polymer ?
#
loop_
_entity_poly.entity_id
_entity_poly.type
_entity_poly.pdbx_seq_one_letter_code
_entity_poly.pdbx_strand_id
1 'polypeptide(L)'
;MEGQSRLHLPPGVGDRYQVYVNGVLQEPGRDFDRVGDELIFRRTLAQEGRLGPIRWLSMLLGVAGTYRKHETVDVAYEVDDRRRVATLTPVDS
;
A
#
# COMPACT_ATOMS: atom_id res chain seq x y z
N MET A 1 18.61 2.00 2.66
CA MET A 1 18.22 0.82 1.86
C MET A 1 17.11 1.29 0.97
N GLU A 2 17.36 1.45 -0.33
CA GLU A 2 16.29 1.66 -1.32
C GLU A 2 15.57 0.33 -1.46
N GLY A 3 14.59 0.09 -0.60
CA GLY A 3 13.77 -1.10 -0.67
C GLY A 3 12.67 -0.94 -1.72
N GLN A 4 12.12 -2.05 -2.18
CA GLN A 4 11.03 -2.12 -3.14
C GLN A 4 9.82 -2.77 -2.44
N SER A 5 8.60 -2.40 -2.82
CA SER A 5 7.40 -3.09 -2.39
C SER A 5 6.64 -3.65 -3.58
N ARG A 6 6.15 -4.88 -3.44
CA ARG A 6 5.36 -5.57 -4.46
C ARG A 6 3.96 -5.78 -3.93
N LEU A 7 2.95 -5.58 -4.76
CA LEU A 7 1.54 -5.82 -4.42
C LEU A 7 0.88 -6.57 -5.55
N HIS A 8 0.04 -7.56 -5.23
CA HIS A 8 -0.75 -8.27 -6.23
C HIS A 8 -2.02 -7.51 -6.56
N LEU A 9 -2.28 -7.34 -7.86
CA LEU A 9 -3.54 -6.82 -8.38
C LEU A 9 -4.61 -7.90 -8.27
N PRO A 10 -5.86 -7.52 -7.94
CA PRO A 10 -6.99 -8.42 -8.03
C PRO A 10 -7.21 -8.92 -9.46
N PRO A 11 -7.77 -10.13 -9.63
CA PRO A 11 -8.27 -10.58 -10.92
C PRO A 11 -9.27 -9.59 -11.51
N GLY A 12 -9.18 -9.34 -12.80
CA GLY A 12 -10.07 -8.42 -13.52
C GLY A 12 -9.58 -6.96 -13.59
N VAL A 13 -8.44 -6.63 -12.97
CA VAL A 13 -7.78 -5.35 -13.23
C VAL A 13 -7.13 -5.38 -14.62
N GLY A 14 -7.83 -4.79 -15.61
CA GLY A 14 -7.31 -4.58 -16.97
C GLY A 14 -6.27 -3.45 -17.03
N ASP A 15 -6.04 -2.91 -18.22
CA ASP A 15 -5.01 -1.87 -18.45
C ASP A 15 -5.40 -0.49 -17.93
N ARG A 16 -6.70 -0.25 -17.68
CA ARG A 16 -7.22 1.02 -17.15
C ARG A 16 -7.49 0.90 -15.66
N TYR A 17 -6.60 1.49 -14.86
CA TYR A 17 -6.73 1.58 -13.41
C TYR A 17 -5.96 2.80 -12.89
N GLN A 18 -6.28 3.21 -11.68
CA GLN A 18 -5.60 4.27 -10.94
C GLN A 18 -5.11 3.72 -9.62
N VAL A 19 -3.90 4.08 -9.22
CA VAL A 19 -3.27 3.64 -7.97
C VAL A 19 -3.15 4.84 -7.05
N TYR A 20 -3.55 4.68 -5.80
CA TYR A 20 -3.46 5.71 -4.78
C TYR A 20 -2.68 5.16 -3.58
N VAL A 21 -1.74 5.95 -3.05
CA VAL A 21 -1.09 5.68 -1.77
C VAL A 21 -1.62 6.69 -0.77
N ASN A 22 -2.32 6.22 0.27
CA ASN A 22 -3.00 7.08 1.25
C ASN A 22 -3.89 8.16 0.60
N GLY A 23 -4.59 7.81 -0.48
CA GLY A 23 -5.43 8.73 -1.25
C GLY A 23 -4.69 9.65 -2.24
N VAL A 24 -3.35 9.60 -2.30
CA VAL A 24 -2.55 10.38 -3.26
C VAL A 24 -2.35 9.57 -4.54
N LEU A 25 -2.77 10.12 -5.68
CA LEU A 25 -2.61 9.49 -6.99
C LEU A 25 -1.13 9.24 -7.30
N GLN A 26 -0.83 8.03 -7.77
CA GLN A 26 0.52 7.60 -8.17
C GLN A 26 0.60 7.47 -9.68
N GLU A 27 1.77 7.77 -10.23
CA GLU A 27 2.05 7.74 -11.67
C GLU A 27 2.82 6.47 -12.08
N PRO A 28 2.29 5.66 -13.03
CA PRO A 28 3.03 4.55 -13.62
C PRO A 28 4.35 5.02 -14.26
N GLY A 29 5.40 4.21 -14.13
CA GLY A 29 6.74 4.51 -14.66
C GLY A 29 7.53 5.56 -13.86
N ARG A 30 6.88 6.27 -12.93
CA ARG A 30 7.54 7.15 -11.95
C ARG A 30 7.53 6.52 -10.56
N ASP A 31 6.33 6.24 -10.05
CA ASP A 31 6.10 5.83 -8.67
C ASP A 31 6.05 4.30 -8.54
N PHE A 32 5.55 3.61 -9.57
CA PHE A 32 5.51 2.16 -9.66
C PHE A 32 5.58 1.66 -11.12
N ASP A 33 5.92 0.39 -11.29
CA ASP A 33 5.86 -0.33 -12.57
C ASP A 33 4.85 -1.49 -12.45
N ARG A 34 4.15 -1.83 -13.55
CA ARG A 34 3.30 -3.02 -13.61
C ARG A 34 4.05 -4.16 -14.29
N VAL A 35 4.09 -5.32 -13.63
CA VAL A 35 4.68 -6.55 -14.16
C VAL A 35 3.64 -7.66 -14.01
N GLY A 36 2.97 -8.00 -15.11
CA GLY A 36 1.85 -8.95 -15.08
C GLY A 36 0.69 -8.45 -14.22
N ASP A 37 0.38 -9.19 -13.16
CA ASP A 37 -0.60 -8.86 -12.13
C ASP A 37 0.05 -8.24 -10.88
N GLU A 38 1.32 -7.83 -10.92
CA GLU A 38 1.97 -7.14 -9.81
C GLU A 38 2.16 -5.64 -10.06
N LEU A 39 2.04 -4.86 -8.99
CA LEU A 39 2.54 -3.49 -8.90
C LEU A 39 3.85 -3.47 -8.12
N ILE A 40 4.87 -2.88 -8.72
CA ILE A 40 6.22 -2.81 -8.17
C ILE A 40 6.55 -1.35 -7.86
N PHE A 41 6.51 -0.97 -6.59
CA PHE A 41 6.88 0.36 -6.12
C PHE A 41 8.37 0.49 -5.91
N ARG A 42 8.98 1.56 -6.42
CA ARG A 42 10.44 1.84 -6.31
C ARG A 42 10.91 2.27 -4.93
N ARG A 43 10.02 2.18 -3.93
CA ARG A 43 10.28 2.42 -2.51
C ARG A 43 9.56 1.38 -1.66
N THR A 44 10.04 1.16 -0.45
CA THR A 44 9.30 0.41 0.56
C THR A 44 8.07 1.19 0.98
N LEU A 45 6.91 0.54 0.96
CA LEU A 45 5.68 1.02 1.55
C LEU A 45 5.65 0.61 3.01
N ALA A 46 5.44 1.58 3.91
CA ALA A 46 5.49 1.30 5.34
C ALA A 46 4.27 0.48 5.79
N GLN A 47 4.51 -0.77 6.21
CA GLN A 47 3.51 -1.66 6.80
C GLN A 47 3.85 -1.88 8.27
N GLU A 48 3.40 -1.00 9.17
CA GLU A 48 3.62 -1.26 10.60
C GLU A 48 2.67 -2.38 11.07
N GLY A 49 3.24 -3.47 11.60
CA GLY A 49 2.49 -4.57 12.20
C GLY A 49 1.74 -4.16 13.47
N ARG A 50 0.94 -5.09 14.02
CA ARG A 50 0.27 -4.88 15.33
C ARG A 50 1.30 -4.44 16.38
N LEU A 51 0.98 -3.39 17.14
CA LEU A 51 1.83 -2.96 18.25
C LEU A 51 2.10 -4.13 19.19
N GLY A 52 3.37 -4.36 19.53
CA GLY A 52 3.72 -5.23 20.66
C GLY A 52 3.12 -4.67 21.97
N PRO A 53 2.65 -5.52 22.88
CA PRO A 53 1.97 -5.11 24.12
C PRO A 53 2.83 -4.18 24.99
N ILE A 54 4.16 -4.34 24.97
CA ILE A 54 5.11 -3.48 25.70
C ILE A 54 5.11 -2.05 25.13
N ARG A 55 5.06 -1.90 23.80
CA ARG A 55 5.04 -0.59 23.14
C ARG A 55 3.70 0.11 23.37
N TRP A 56 2.59 -0.63 23.33
CA TRP A 56 1.29 -0.11 23.76
C TRP A 56 1.31 0.38 25.22
N LEU A 57 1.89 -0.39 26.14
CA LEU A 57 2.01 0.01 27.55
C LEU A 57 2.85 1.27 27.73
N SER A 58 3.95 1.43 26.97
CA SER A 58 4.76 2.66 27.01
C SER A 58 4.01 3.90 26.49
N MET A 59 3.09 3.74 25.53
CA MET A 59 2.22 4.81 25.06
C MET A 59 1.16 5.17 26.10
N LEU A 60 0.55 4.17 26.76
CA LEU A 60 -0.40 4.38 27.86
C LEU A 60 0.23 5.15 29.02
N LEU A 61 1.50 4.88 29.34
CA LEU A 61 2.26 5.57 30.39
C LEU A 61 2.81 6.95 29.98
N GLY A 62 2.51 7.42 28.76
CA GLY A 62 2.95 8.74 28.26
C GLY A 62 4.42 8.84 27.88
N VAL A 63 5.12 7.71 27.74
CA VAL A 63 6.59 7.66 27.59
C VAL A 63 7.03 7.68 26.11
N ALA A 64 6.15 7.38 25.15
CA ALA A 64 6.54 7.28 23.74
C ALA A 64 5.51 7.92 22.78
N GLY A 65 5.84 9.09 22.25
CA GLY A 65 5.10 9.73 21.15
C GLY A 65 5.80 9.50 19.81
N THR A 66 5.33 8.54 19.00
CA THR A 66 5.63 8.52 17.56
C THR A 66 4.37 8.13 16.78
N TYR A 67 3.97 9.01 15.86
CA TYR A 67 2.86 8.78 14.94
C TYR A 67 3.25 7.71 13.91
N ARG A 68 2.37 6.74 13.66
CA ARG A 68 2.65 5.57 12.81
C ARG A 68 2.51 5.90 11.33
N LYS A 69 3.45 5.40 10.54
CA LYS A 69 3.39 5.45 9.07
C LYS A 69 2.88 4.08 8.60
N HIS A 70 1.56 3.91 8.55
CA HIS A 70 0.96 2.81 7.80
C HIS A 70 0.49 3.36 6.46
N GLU A 71 1.04 2.83 5.36
CA GLU A 71 0.69 3.25 4.02
C GLU A 71 -0.29 2.25 3.40
N THR A 72 -1.45 2.76 2.99
CA THR A 72 -2.50 2.00 2.33
C THR A 72 -2.41 2.23 0.82
N VAL A 73 -2.52 1.16 0.04
CA VAL A 73 -2.57 1.26 -1.43
C VAL A 73 -3.95 0.89 -1.92
N ASP A 74 -4.60 1.81 -2.61
CA ASP A 74 -5.91 1.58 -3.22
C ASP A 74 -5.79 1.56 -4.73
N VAL A 75 -6.40 0.56 -5.36
CA VAL A 75 -6.49 0.45 -6.82
C VAL A 75 -7.93 0.62 -7.24
N ALA A 76 -8.22 1.69 -7.99
CA ALA A 76 -9.50 1.93 -8.61
C ALA A 76 -9.49 1.44 -10.07
N TYR A 77 -10.46 0.61 -10.45
CA TYR A 77 -10.52 -0.02 -11.77
C TYR A 77 -11.98 -0.23 -12.20
N GLU A 78 -12.20 -0.50 -13.48
CA GLU A 78 -13.53 -0.78 -14.03
C GLU A 78 -13.66 -2.25 -14.43
N VAL A 79 -14.78 -2.86 -14.04
CA VAL A 79 -15.19 -4.21 -14.47
C VAL A 79 -16.68 -4.16 -14.75
N ASP A 80 -17.09 -4.63 -15.93
CA ASP A 80 -18.49 -4.63 -16.38
C ASP A 80 -19.17 -3.26 -16.23
N ASP A 81 -18.49 -2.20 -16.68
CA ASP A 81 -18.92 -0.79 -16.56
C ASP A 81 -19.18 -0.31 -15.13
N ARG A 82 -18.66 -1.03 -14.12
CA ARG A 82 -18.74 -0.65 -12.71
C ARG A 82 -17.36 -0.31 -12.17
N ARG A 83 -17.25 0.88 -11.57
CA ARG A 83 -16.06 1.28 -10.81
C ARG A 83 -15.96 0.45 -9.53
N ARG A 84 -14.80 -0.16 -9.32
CA ARG A 84 -14.43 -0.89 -8.11
C ARG A 84 -13.16 -0.28 -7.51
N VAL A 85 -12.98 -0.51 -6.22
CA VAL A 85 -11.75 -0.15 -5.50
C VAL A 85 -11.32 -1.37 -4.69
N ALA A 86 -10.05 -1.71 -4.75
CA ALA A 86 -9.44 -2.74 -3.92
C ALA A 86 -8.27 -2.16 -3.13
N THR A 87 -8.22 -2.43 -1.83
CA THR A 87 -7.10 -2.07 -0.98
C THR A 87 -6.10 -3.22 -0.95
N LEU A 88 -4.84 -2.94 -1.27
CA LEU A 88 -3.78 -3.91 -1.41
C LEU A 88 -2.78 -3.79 -0.27
N THR A 89 -2.22 -4.93 0.10
CA THR A 89 -1.10 -5.02 1.05
C THR A 89 0.13 -5.57 0.32
N PRO A 90 1.34 -5.11 0.67
CA PRO A 90 2.56 -5.69 0.14
C PRO A 90 2.65 -7.20 0.37
N VAL A 91 3.05 -7.92 -0.67
CA VAL A 91 3.38 -9.34 -0.61
C VAL A 91 4.83 -9.46 -0.13
N ASP A 92 4.97 -9.64 1.19
CA ASP A 92 6.24 -9.76 1.92
C ASP A 92 7.12 -8.48 1.92
N SER A 93 7.54 -8.07 3.12
CA SER A 93 8.49 -6.96 3.38
C SER A 93 9.82 -7.51 3.90
#